data_AF-A0A3A8KHU7-F1
#
_entry.id   AF-A0A3A8KHU7-F1
#
_cell.length_a   1.000
_cell.length_b   1.000
_cell.length_c   1.000
_cell.angle_alpha   90.00
_cell.angle_beta   90.00
_cell.angle_gamma   90.00
#
_symmetry.space_group_name_H-M   'P 1'
#
loop_
_entity.id
_entity.type
_entity.pdbx_description
1 polymer ?
#
loop_
_entity_poly.entity_id
_entity_poly.type
_entity_poly.pdbx_seq_one_letter_code
_entity_poly.pdbx_strand_id
1 'polypeptide(L)'
;MQAEHDKTKLLVRAVRGGRFKGRKPNGDWFAASDGEVVKPTPVDLVLAVAALKCFTCGHEIEEHSVRELSEEEQKGKRNKDKKRCDGGSAAEPCSCVKTPDEIRAKQTDREWIAQRLASVMRERDLPGADRVCAATVFDGLRGPAVETEGSHA
;
A
#
# COMPACT_ATOMS: atom_id res chain seq x y z
N MET A 1 6.05 -18.09 13.19
CA MET A 1 4.79 -17.32 13.20
C MET A 1 4.99 -15.86 13.62
N GLN A 2 5.75 -15.54 14.67
CA GLN A 2 6.01 -14.16 15.08
C GLN A 2 6.74 -13.32 14.00
N ALA A 3 7.76 -13.88 13.35
CA ALA A 3 8.49 -13.18 12.28
C ALA A 3 7.61 -12.81 11.07
N GLU A 4 6.73 -13.73 10.62
CA GLU A 4 5.75 -13.46 9.54
C GLU A 4 4.79 -12.34 9.94
N HIS A 5 4.32 -12.38 11.19
CA HIS A 5 3.43 -11.35 11.74
C HIS A 5 4.09 -9.98 11.78
N ASP A 6 5.32 -9.89 12.30
CA ASP A 6 6.05 -8.63 12.41
C ASP A 6 6.43 -8.06 11.04
N LYS A 7 6.81 -8.92 10.09
CA LYS A 7 7.07 -8.52 8.70
C LYS A 7 5.79 -8.01 8.03
N THR A 8 4.67 -8.71 8.18
CA THR A 8 3.36 -8.27 7.64
C THR A 8 2.95 -6.91 8.21
N LYS A 9 3.07 -6.74 9.53
CA LYS A 9 2.80 -5.46 10.22
C LYS A 9 3.67 -4.33 9.68
N LEU A 10 4.95 -4.60 9.43
CA LEU A 10 5.88 -3.61 8.89
C LEU A 10 5.51 -3.20 7.47
N LEU A 11 5.17 -4.16 6.60
CA LEU A 11 4.74 -3.90 5.22
C LEU A 11 3.43 -3.12 5.15
N VAL A 12 2.41 -3.51 5.91
CA VAL A 12 1.13 -2.78 5.98
C VAL A 12 1.35 -1.33 6.42
N ARG A 13 2.25 -1.10 7.38
CA ARG A 13 2.63 0.26 7.80
C ARG A 13 3.38 1.02 6.71
N ALA A 14 4.26 0.34 5.97
CA ALA A 14 5.05 0.96 4.91
C ALA A 14 4.15 1.54 3.81
N VAL A 15 3.16 0.78 3.36
CA VAL A 15 2.27 1.19 2.26
C VAL A 15 1.17 2.19 2.67
N ARG A 16 1.02 2.49 3.96
CA ARG A 16 0.10 3.50 4.54
C ARG A 16 -1.40 3.36 4.21
N GLY A 17 -1.82 2.32 3.49
CA GLY A 17 -3.22 2.13 3.14
C GLY A 17 -4.13 1.57 4.23
N GLY A 18 -3.58 1.21 5.40
CA GLY A 18 -4.38 0.73 6.52
C GLY A 18 -3.58 0.52 7.81
N ARG A 19 -4.29 0.20 8.89
CA ARG A 19 -3.73 -0.16 10.20
C ARG A 19 -3.80 -1.66 10.38
N PHE A 20 -2.65 -2.32 10.38
CA PHE A 20 -2.55 -3.75 10.68
C PHE A 20 -3.21 -4.09 12.02
N LYS A 21 -4.07 -5.12 12.03
CA LYS A 21 -4.79 -5.55 13.24
C LYS A 21 -4.37 -6.93 13.73
N GLY A 22 -3.95 -7.83 12.85
CA GLY A 22 -3.44 -9.13 13.24
C GLY A 22 -3.96 -10.25 12.36
N ARG A 23 -4.15 -11.41 12.99
CA ARG A 23 -4.66 -12.63 12.37
C ARG A 23 -5.91 -13.09 13.11
N LYS A 24 -6.96 -13.46 12.39
CA LYS A 24 -8.22 -13.99 12.91
C LYS A 24 -8.07 -15.47 13.30
N PRO A 25 -9.00 -16.03 14.12
CA PRO A 25 -8.96 -17.44 14.52
C PRO A 25 -9.01 -18.43 13.36
N ASN A 26 -9.69 -18.07 12.26
CA ASN A 26 -9.74 -18.86 11.03
C ASN A 26 -8.44 -18.84 10.21
N GLY A 27 -7.44 -18.07 10.66
CA GLY A 27 -6.14 -17.96 10.00
C GLY A 27 -6.02 -16.80 9.00
N ASP A 28 -7.09 -16.03 8.77
CA ASP A 28 -7.06 -14.88 7.88
C ASP A 28 -6.31 -13.69 8.50
N TRP A 29 -5.72 -12.87 7.66
CA TRP A 29 -5.04 -11.64 8.01
C TRP A 29 -5.96 -10.45 7.83
N PHE A 30 -5.89 -9.47 8.73
CA PHE A 30 -6.76 -8.31 8.65
C PHE A 30 -6.11 -6.99 9.06
N ALA A 31 -6.59 -5.93 8.43
CA ALA A 31 -6.22 -4.55 8.69
C ALA A 31 -7.48 -3.67 8.68
N ALA A 32 -7.43 -2.56 9.41
CA ALA A 32 -8.50 -1.56 9.42
C ALA A 32 -8.08 -0.34 8.58
N SER A 33 -8.93 0.05 7.65
CA SER A 33 -8.88 1.32 6.92
C SER A 33 -10.21 2.05 7.16
N ASP A 34 -10.88 2.52 6.11
CA ASP A 34 -12.27 3.01 6.16
C ASP A 34 -13.30 1.86 6.31
N GLY A 35 -12.81 0.61 6.24
CA GLY A 35 -13.48 -0.62 6.65
C GLY A 35 -12.47 -1.69 7.08
N GLU A 36 -12.96 -2.86 7.48
CA GLU A 36 -12.09 -4.01 7.74
C GLU A 36 -11.74 -4.71 6.42
N VAL A 37 -10.45 -4.87 6.16
CA VAL A 37 -9.94 -5.67 5.04
C VAL A 37 -9.45 -6.99 5.58
N VAL A 38 -10.02 -8.08 5.07
CA VAL A 38 -9.69 -9.45 5.46
C VAL A 38 -9.17 -10.19 4.23
N LYS A 39 -8.02 -10.84 4.36
CA LYS A 39 -7.40 -11.62 3.28
C LYS A 39 -6.82 -12.93 3.82
N PRO A 40 -6.86 -14.01 3.03
CA PRO A 40 -6.38 -15.32 3.47
C PRO A 40 -4.86 -15.35 3.68
N THR A 41 -4.11 -14.52 2.95
CA THR A 41 -2.65 -14.49 3.01
C THR A 41 -2.14 -13.10 3.39
N PRO A 42 -0.97 -13.01 4.05
CA PRO A 42 -0.36 -11.74 4.38
C PRO A 42 0.03 -10.94 3.13
N VAL A 43 0.43 -11.60 2.05
CA VAL A 43 0.75 -10.94 0.77
C VAL A 43 -0.49 -10.27 0.19
N ASP A 44 -1.61 -10.99 0.11
CA ASP A 44 -2.87 -10.43 -0.38
C ASP A 44 -3.35 -9.27 0.48
N LEU A 45 -3.14 -9.34 1.80
CA LEU A 45 -3.47 -8.23 2.70
C LEU A 45 -2.66 -6.97 2.35
N VAL A 46 -1.33 -7.10 2.19
CA VAL A 46 -0.45 -5.96 1.89
C VAL A 46 -0.84 -5.31 0.56
N LEU A 47 -1.06 -6.12 -0.49
CA LEU A 47 -1.49 -5.63 -1.80
C LEU A 47 -2.85 -4.93 -1.73
N ALA A 48 -3.81 -5.53 -1.02
CA ALA A 48 -5.13 -4.96 -0.88
C ALA A 48 -5.11 -3.61 -0.17
N VAL A 49 -4.36 -3.48 0.93
CA VAL A 49 -4.27 -2.18 1.63
C VAL A 49 -3.48 -1.16 0.82
N ALA A 50 -2.41 -1.56 0.14
CA ALA A 50 -1.63 -0.64 -0.70
C ALA A 50 -2.47 0.01 -1.82
N ALA A 51 -3.53 -0.66 -2.26
CA ALA A 51 -4.47 -0.19 -3.27
C ALA A 51 -5.60 0.73 -2.75
N LEU A 52 -5.67 1.03 -1.44
CA LEU A 52 -6.77 1.81 -0.85
C LEU A 52 -6.54 3.31 -0.86
N LYS A 53 -5.32 3.75 -0.51
CA LYS A 53 -5.01 5.16 -0.32
C LYS A 53 -3.81 5.58 -1.12
N CYS A 54 -3.92 6.71 -1.80
CA CYS A 54 -2.78 7.30 -2.47
C CYS A 54 -1.69 7.59 -1.45
N PHE A 55 -0.55 6.91 -1.57
CA PHE A 55 0.55 7.07 -0.63
C PHE A 55 0.98 8.54 -0.40
N THR A 56 0.99 9.36 -1.46
CA THR A 56 1.54 10.72 -1.39
C THR A 56 0.69 11.69 -0.56
N CYS A 57 -0.64 11.55 -0.54
CA CYS A 57 -1.50 12.45 0.25
C CYS A 57 -2.63 11.80 1.03
N GLY A 58 -2.73 10.48 1.02
CA GLY A 58 -3.60 9.72 1.90
C GLY A 58 -5.08 9.71 1.55
N HIS A 59 -5.49 10.27 0.40
CA HIS A 59 -6.86 10.17 -0.09
C HIS A 59 -7.21 8.74 -0.53
N GLU A 60 -8.48 8.39 -0.44
CA GLU A 60 -8.99 7.13 -0.99
C GLU A 60 -8.85 7.14 -2.51
N ILE A 61 -8.33 6.04 -3.07
CA ILE A 61 -8.06 5.93 -4.50
C ILE A 61 -9.34 6.03 -5.33
N GLU A 62 -10.51 5.65 -4.79
CA GLU A 62 -11.81 5.82 -5.46
C GLU A 62 -12.23 7.29 -5.62
N GLU A 63 -11.69 8.20 -4.80
CA GLU A 63 -11.95 9.63 -4.91
C GLU A 63 -11.08 10.33 -5.97
N HIS A 64 -10.14 9.62 -6.59
CA HIS A 64 -9.33 10.13 -7.71
C HIS A 64 -10.13 10.14 -9.02
N SER A 65 -11.24 10.89 -9.06
CA SER A 65 -11.86 11.24 -10.33
C SER A 65 -10.92 12.19 -11.07
N VAL A 66 -10.41 11.78 -12.23
CA VAL A 66 -9.64 12.64 -13.15
C VAL A 66 -10.60 13.71 -13.68
N ARG A 67 -10.83 14.74 -12.88
CA ARG A 67 -11.59 15.91 -13.29
C ARG A 67 -10.54 16.96 -13.59
N GLU A 68 -10.48 17.42 -14.84
CA GLU A 68 -9.68 18.57 -15.23
C GLU A 68 -10.19 19.77 -14.43
N LEU A 69 -9.48 20.13 -13.35
CA LEU A 69 -9.82 21.27 -12.51
C LEU A 69 -9.20 22.52 -13.13
N SER A 70 -10.03 23.54 -13.40
CA SER A 70 -9.56 24.84 -13.87
C SER A 70 -8.63 25.49 -12.83
N GLU A 71 -7.68 26.32 -13.27
CA GLU A 71 -6.69 26.99 -12.41
C GLU A 71 -7.33 27.79 -11.26
N GLU A 72 -8.57 28.24 -11.41
CA GLU A 72 -9.32 28.95 -10.36
C GLU A 72 -9.85 28.04 -9.24
N GLU A 73 -10.23 26.80 -9.56
CA GLU A 73 -10.65 25.81 -8.55
C GLU A 73 -9.47 25.34 -7.67
N GLN A 74 -8.24 25.61 -8.11
CA GLN A 74 -7.00 25.22 -7.44
C GLN A 74 -6.63 26.10 -6.24
N LYS A 75 -7.10 27.36 -6.19
CA LYS A 75 -6.56 28.36 -5.25
C LYS A 75 -7.28 28.44 -3.89
N GLY A 76 -8.44 27.79 -3.75
CA GLY A 76 -9.40 28.12 -2.67
C GLY A 76 -9.60 27.13 -1.52
N LYS A 77 -9.06 25.90 -1.56
CA LYS A 77 -9.42 24.85 -0.59
C LYS A 77 -8.24 24.39 0.24
N ARG A 78 -7.95 25.13 1.31
CA ARG A 78 -7.10 24.63 2.41
C ARG A 78 -7.93 23.74 3.33
N ASN A 79 -7.41 22.54 3.56
CA ASN A 79 -7.62 21.69 4.73
C ASN A 79 -9.06 21.27 5.06
N LYS A 80 -9.24 19.94 5.08
CA LYS A 80 -10.15 19.15 5.91
C LYS A 80 -11.42 18.62 5.24
N ASP A 81 -11.95 19.27 4.22
CA ASP A 81 -13.16 18.78 3.54
C ASP A 81 -13.05 18.91 2.01
N LYS A 82 -12.88 17.75 1.36
CA LYS A 82 -13.04 17.47 -0.09
C LYS A 82 -11.84 17.78 -1.03
N LYS A 83 -11.23 16.67 -1.47
CA LYS A 83 -10.86 16.39 -2.87
C LYS A 83 -9.90 17.34 -3.59
N ARG A 84 -8.80 17.73 -2.94
CA ARG A 84 -7.62 18.13 -3.71
C ARG A 84 -6.35 17.75 -2.98
N CYS A 85 -5.51 17.01 -3.69
CA CYS A 85 -4.17 16.74 -3.26
C CYS A 85 -3.25 17.77 -3.90
N ASP A 86 -2.64 18.64 -3.10
CA ASP A 86 -1.79 19.76 -3.56
C ASP A 86 -0.45 19.32 -4.18
N GLY A 87 -0.34 18.06 -4.60
CA GLY A 87 0.96 17.41 -4.71
C GLY A 87 1.54 17.21 -3.31
N GLY A 88 2.10 16.04 -3.03
CA GLY A 88 2.92 15.92 -1.83
C GLY A 88 4.05 16.96 -1.85
N SER A 89 4.70 17.13 -0.69
CA SER A 89 5.94 17.88 -0.56
C SER A 89 6.85 17.67 -1.79
N ALA A 90 7.49 18.74 -2.28
CA ALA A 90 8.24 18.79 -3.54
C ALA A 90 9.27 17.66 -3.80
N ALA A 91 9.56 16.81 -2.80
CA ALA A 91 10.35 15.60 -2.92
C ALA A 91 9.63 14.44 -3.66
N GLU A 92 8.29 14.36 -3.64
CA GLU A 92 7.52 13.32 -4.34
C GLU A 92 6.20 13.92 -4.90
N PRO A 93 6.12 14.23 -6.21
CA PRO A 93 4.90 14.79 -6.80
C PRO A 93 3.73 13.81 -6.62
N CYS A 94 2.55 14.29 -6.19
CA CYS A 94 1.42 13.37 -6.01
C CYS A 94 1.06 12.71 -7.34
N SER A 95 0.94 11.40 -7.32
CA SER A 95 0.32 10.60 -8.39
C SER A 95 -1.18 10.86 -8.57
N CYS A 96 -1.72 11.94 -8.03
CA CYS A 96 -3.14 12.24 -8.05
C CYS A 96 -3.66 12.73 -9.39
N VAL A 97 -2.74 13.10 -10.29
CA VAL A 97 -3.01 13.32 -11.71
C VAL A 97 -3.26 12.01 -12.47
N LYS A 98 -2.96 10.86 -11.86
CA LYS A 98 -3.14 9.54 -12.46
C LYS A 98 -4.52 8.97 -12.12
N THR A 99 -5.00 8.05 -12.94
CA THR A 99 -6.26 7.33 -12.69
C THR A 99 -6.15 6.43 -11.46
N PRO A 100 -7.28 6.04 -10.85
CA PRO A 100 -7.30 5.08 -9.77
C PRO A 100 -6.53 3.78 -10.10
N ASP A 101 -6.71 3.25 -11.32
CA ASP A 101 -6.05 2.03 -11.77
C ASP A 101 -4.54 2.19 -11.91
N GLU A 102 -4.07 3.32 -12.42
CA GLU A 102 -2.63 3.61 -12.51
C GLU A 102 -1.99 3.75 -11.13
N ILE A 103 -2.70 4.34 -10.18
CA ILE A 103 -2.23 4.45 -8.79
C ILE A 103 -2.17 3.06 -8.15
N ARG A 104 -3.22 2.25 -8.31
CA ARG A 104 -3.26 0.87 -7.82
C ARG A 104 -2.11 0.06 -8.42
N ALA A 105 -1.98 0.03 -9.74
CA ALA A 105 -0.93 -0.72 -10.43
C ALA A 105 0.48 -0.34 -9.95
N LYS A 106 0.73 0.97 -9.72
CA LYS A 106 2.02 1.42 -9.17
C LYS A 106 2.21 1.03 -7.69
N GLN A 107 1.18 1.17 -6.86
CA GLN A 107 1.31 0.97 -5.41
C GLN A 107 1.17 -0.48 -4.96
N THR A 108 0.65 -1.36 -5.82
CA THR A 108 0.67 -2.81 -5.62
C THR A 108 1.86 -3.50 -6.28
N ASP A 109 2.72 -2.75 -6.97
CA ASP A 109 3.95 -3.27 -7.54
C ASP A 109 4.98 -3.64 -6.44
N ARG A 110 5.70 -4.75 -6.65
CA ARG A 110 6.69 -5.27 -5.69
C ARG A 110 7.87 -4.33 -5.52
N GLU A 111 8.34 -3.70 -6.59
CA GLU A 111 9.44 -2.74 -6.52
C GLU A 111 9.03 -1.52 -5.70
N TRP A 112 7.82 -1.00 -5.93
CA TRP A 112 7.31 0.11 -5.15
C TRP A 112 7.17 -0.23 -3.66
N ILE A 113 6.59 -1.40 -3.33
CA ILE A 113 6.43 -1.84 -1.93
C ILE A 113 7.81 -2.03 -1.27
N ALA A 114 8.79 -2.58 -2.00
CA ALA A 114 10.16 -2.75 -1.52
C ALA A 114 10.84 -1.41 -1.23
N GLN A 115 10.77 -0.45 -2.16
CA GLN A 115 11.30 0.90 -1.97
C GLN A 115 10.68 1.57 -0.74
N ARG A 116 9.37 1.42 -0.55
CA ARG A 116 8.67 2.03 0.57
C ARG A 116 9.03 1.36 1.90
N LEU A 117 9.16 0.04 1.92
CA LEU A 117 9.66 -0.69 3.08
C LEU A 117 11.08 -0.21 3.45
N ALA A 118 11.99 -0.13 2.47
CA ALA A 118 13.35 0.34 2.69
C ALA A 118 13.38 1.78 3.24
N SER A 119 12.52 2.67 2.73
CA SER A 119 12.38 4.04 3.25
C SER A 119 11.96 4.05 4.72
N VAL A 120 10.92 3.30 5.08
CA VAL A 120 10.43 3.22 6.47
C VAL A 120 11.44 2.56 7.40
N MET A 121 12.22 1.60 6.89
CA MET A 121 13.30 1.00 7.66
C MET A 121 14.41 2.02 7.94
N ARG A 122 14.83 2.82 6.94
CA ARG A 122 15.80 3.92 7.15
C ARG A 122 15.28 5.00 8.10
N GLU A 123 14.04 5.45 7.93
CA GLU A 123 13.39 6.43 8.80
C GLU A 123 13.34 5.98 10.27
N ARG A 124 13.36 4.67 10.52
CA ARG A 124 13.24 4.06 11.85
C ARG A 124 14.53 3.38 12.33
N ASP A 125 15.64 3.60 11.62
CA ASP A 125 16.95 3.00 11.90
C ASP A 125 16.91 1.47 12.06
N LEU A 126 16.09 0.80 11.24
CA LEU A 126 15.98 -0.66 11.25
C LEU A 126 17.07 -1.30 10.38
N PRO A 127 17.74 -2.35 10.86
CA PRO A 127 18.81 -3.00 10.11
C PRO A 127 18.30 -3.67 8.84
N GLY A 128 19.15 -3.71 7.81
CA GLY A 128 18.87 -4.44 6.57
C GLY A 128 18.04 -3.67 5.54
N ALA A 129 17.85 -2.36 5.71
CA ALA A 129 17.14 -1.52 4.73
C ALA A 129 17.74 -1.60 3.32
N ASP A 130 19.07 -1.69 3.21
CA ASP A 130 19.80 -1.80 1.93
C ASP A 130 19.68 -3.17 1.25
N ARG A 131 19.14 -4.17 1.95
CA ARG A 131 18.93 -5.53 1.45
C ARG A 131 17.51 -5.77 0.95
N VAL A 132 16.62 -4.79 1.12
CA VAL A 132 15.23 -4.87 0.67
C VAL A 132 15.17 -4.59 -0.84
N CYS A 133 14.65 -5.55 -1.60
CA CYS A 133 14.39 -5.39 -3.02
C CYS A 133 13.11 -6.13 -3.42
N ALA A 134 12.64 -5.93 -4.65
CA ALA A 134 11.41 -6.52 -5.17
C ALA A 134 11.39 -8.05 -5.10
N ALA A 135 12.54 -8.69 -5.28
CA ALA A 135 12.67 -10.14 -5.23
C ALA A 135 12.41 -10.70 -3.81
N THR A 136 12.81 -9.97 -2.77
CA THR A 136 12.83 -10.47 -1.38
C THR A 136 11.79 -9.83 -0.45
N VAL A 137 11.08 -8.80 -0.93
CA VAL A 137 10.13 -8.01 -0.12
C VAL A 137 9.07 -8.87 0.56
N PHE A 138 8.65 -9.97 -0.08
CA PHE A 138 7.67 -10.92 0.46
C PHE A 138 8.28 -12.24 0.95
N ASP A 139 9.60 -12.40 0.98
CA ASP A 139 10.23 -13.63 1.47
C ASP A 139 9.82 -13.96 2.91
N GLY A 140 9.51 -15.22 3.17
CA GLY A 140 9.03 -15.66 4.49
C GLY A 140 7.59 -15.23 4.81
N LEU A 141 6.86 -14.66 3.85
CA LEU A 141 5.40 -14.53 3.90
C LEU A 141 4.75 -15.60 3.04
N ARG A 142 3.66 -16.18 3.53
CA ARG A 142 2.80 -17.02 2.68
C ARG A 142 2.13 -16.17 1.62
N GLY A 143 2.32 -16.56 0.35
CA GLY A 143 1.58 -16.00 -0.78
C GLY A 143 0.26 -16.72 -1.04
N PRO A 144 -0.57 -16.20 -1.95
CA PRO A 144 -1.71 -16.96 -2.47
C PRO A 144 -1.22 -18.33 -2.95
N ALA A 145 -2.02 -19.38 -2.70
CA ALA A 145 -1.75 -20.67 -3.28
C ALA A 145 -1.74 -20.49 -4.80
N VAL A 146 -0.58 -20.63 -5.42
CA VAL A 146 -0.53 -20.82 -6.87
C VAL A 146 -1.24 -22.16 -7.06
N GLU A 147 -2.44 -22.12 -7.62
CA GLU A 147 -3.03 -23.29 -8.24
C GLU A 147 -2.06 -23.67 -9.35
N THR A 148 -1.10 -24.53 -9.04
CA THR A 148 -0.36 -25.24 -10.06
C THR A 148 -1.41 -26.10 -10.74
N GLU A 149 -1.96 -25.60 -11.84
CA GLU A 149 -2.72 -26.43 -12.77
C GLU A 149 -1.88 -27.69 -12.99
N GLY A 150 -2.42 -28.81 -12.52
CA GLY A 150 -1.75 -30.08 -12.59
C GLY A 150 -1.39 -30.33 -14.05
N SER A 151 -0.09 -30.37 -14.33
CA SER A 151 0.43 -31.24 -15.39
C SER A 151 0.04 -32.67 -15.01
N HIS A 152 -1.18 -33.06 -15.38
CA HIS A 152 -1.54 -34.45 -15.48
C HIS A 152 -1.17 -34.91 -16.88
N ALA A 153 -0.26 -35.89 -16.85
CA ALA A 153 0.28 -36.73 -17.91
C ALA A 153 -0.68 -37.07 -19.07
#